data_AF-M2RY10-F1
#
_entry.id   AF-M2RY10-F1
#
_cell.length_a   1.000
_cell.length_b   1.000
_cell.length_c   1.000
_cell.angle_alpha   90.00
_cell.angle_beta   90.00
_cell.angle_gamma   90.00
#
_symmetry.space_group_name_H-M   'P 1'
#
loop_
_entity.id
_entity.type
_entity.pdbx_description
1 polymer ?
#
loop_
_entity_poly.entity_id
_entity_poly.type
_entity_poly.pdbx_seq_one_letter_code
_entity_poly.pdbx_strand_id
1 'polypeptide(L)'
;MLTDLDCVRLYTSRPIHSASRSIRVLQVHAQPDNAKDDDIIECDLSVVDLDAHPHFAALSYVWGPFATGSHQLLCDGVHLTVTENCHSAL
;
A
#
# COMPACT_ATOMS: atom_id res chain seq x y z
N MET A 1 -9.02 6.51 15.11
CA MET A 1 -9.93 7.38 14.35
C MET A 1 -9.04 8.28 13.52
N LEU A 2 -9.06 8.15 12.19
CA LEU A 2 -8.24 8.98 11.31
C LEU A 2 -8.59 10.45 11.51
N THR A 3 -7.60 11.33 11.59
CA THR A 3 -7.86 12.76 11.63
C THR A 3 -8.28 13.25 10.24
N ASP A 4 -8.92 14.41 10.16
CA ASP A 4 -9.33 15.01 8.89
C ASP A 4 -8.11 15.25 7.96
N LEU A 5 -6.96 15.58 8.56
CA LEU A 5 -5.69 15.73 7.87
C LEU A 5 -5.15 14.40 7.32
N ASP A 6 -5.29 13.31 8.07
CA ASP A 6 -4.88 11.96 7.64
C ASP A 6 -5.71 11.48 6.45
N CYS A 7 -7.03 11.71 6.48
CA CYS A 7 -7.94 11.42 5.37
C CYS A 7 -7.55 12.20 4.12
N VAL A 8 -7.22 13.49 4.26
CA VAL A 8 -6.71 14.30 3.14
C VAL A 8 -5.42 13.69 2.60
N ARG A 9 -4.44 13.33 3.43
CA ARG A 9 -3.16 12.76 2.94
C ARG A 9 -3.33 11.45 2.19
N LEU A 10 -4.17 10.53 2.68
CA LEU A 10 -4.40 9.22 2.06
C LEU A 10 -5.28 9.27 0.82
N TYR A 11 -6.39 10.00 0.90
CA TYR A 11 -7.44 9.99 -0.13
C TYR A 11 -7.38 11.19 -1.05
N THR A 12 -6.32 12.00 -0.99
CA THR A 12 -6.05 13.00 -2.03
C THR A 12 -5.89 12.29 -3.37
N SER A 13 -6.70 12.72 -4.34
CA SER A 13 -6.64 12.20 -5.70
C SER A 13 -5.24 12.42 -6.29
N ARG A 14 -4.63 11.33 -6.76
CA ARG A 14 -3.36 11.34 -7.52
C ARG A 14 -3.65 10.97 -8.97
N PRO A 15 -4.23 11.87 -9.80
CA PRO A 15 -4.73 11.53 -11.12
C PRO A 15 -3.62 11.05 -12.06
N ILE A 16 -3.94 10.08 -12.92
CA ILE A 16 -3.08 9.66 -14.02
C ILE A 16 -3.67 10.28 -15.29
N HIS A 17 -2.84 11.00 -16.05
CA HIS A 17 -3.27 11.57 -17.33
C HIS A 17 -3.50 10.46 -18.35
N SER A 18 -4.62 10.50 -19.08
CA SER A 18 -4.97 9.48 -20.07
C SER A 18 -3.96 9.37 -21.22
N ALA A 19 -3.19 10.43 -21.48
CA ALA A 19 -2.12 10.44 -22.48
C ALA A 19 -0.77 9.94 -21.93
N SER A 20 -0.64 9.73 -20.62
CA SER A 20 0.59 9.23 -19.97
C SER A 20 0.55 7.71 -19.83
N ARG A 21 1.71 7.05 -19.98
CA ARG A 21 1.88 5.63 -19.69
C ARG A 21 2.27 5.41 -18.23
N SER A 22 1.44 5.89 -17.31
CA SER A 22 1.72 5.80 -15.88
C SER A 22 0.75 4.88 -15.15
N ILE A 23 1.20 4.30 -14.04
CA ILE A 23 0.39 3.49 -13.12
C ILE A 23 0.63 3.91 -11.68
N ARG A 24 -0.29 3.54 -10.78
CA ARG A 24 -0.06 3.64 -9.33
C ARG A 24 0.55 2.34 -8.84
N VAL A 25 1.61 2.42 -8.06
CA VAL A 25 2.24 1.27 -7.41
C VAL A 25 2.25 1.47 -5.91
N LEU A 26 2.14 0.37 -5.17
CA LEU A 26 2.36 0.33 -3.74
C LEU A 26 3.82 -0.06 -3.51
N GLN A 27 4.60 0.83 -2.90
CA GLN A 27 5.98 0.56 -2.52
C GLN A 27 6.00 0.07 -1.09
N VAL A 28 6.34 -1.20 -0.87
CA VAL A 28 6.51 -1.78 0.47
C VAL A 28 7.95 -1.57 0.91
N HIS A 29 8.15 -1.01 2.10
CA HIS A 29 9.48 -0.76 2.65
C HIS A 29 10.06 -2.02 3.28
N ALA A 30 11.38 -2.17 3.13
CA ALA A 30 12.10 -3.27 3.78
C ALA A 30 12.08 -3.06 5.30
N GLN A 31 11.73 -4.12 6.02
CA GLN A 31 11.88 -4.16 7.47
C GLN A 31 13.35 -4.33 7.86
N PRO A 32 13.79 -3.81 9.02
CA PRO A 32 15.13 -4.06 9.53
C PRO A 32 15.35 -5.54 9.88
N ASP A 33 16.60 -6.00 9.92
CA ASP A 33 16.96 -7.42 10.15
C ASP A 33 16.46 -7.99 11.49
N ASN A 34 16.15 -7.12 12.46
CA ASN A 34 15.64 -7.48 13.78
C ASN A 34 14.12 -7.34 13.91
N ALA A 35 13.42 -7.08 12.81
CA ALA A 35 11.97 -7.01 12.80
C ALA A 35 11.35 -8.35 13.16
N LYS A 36 10.21 -8.27 13.84
CA LYS A 36 9.38 -9.42 14.19
C LYS A 36 8.30 -9.60 13.13
N ASP A 37 7.79 -10.82 13.02
CA ASP A 37 6.68 -11.13 12.10
C ASP A 37 5.42 -10.27 12.35
N ASP A 38 5.25 -9.75 13.58
CA ASP A 38 4.13 -8.90 13.97
C ASP A 38 4.41 -7.38 13.80
N ASP A 39 5.57 -6.99 13.29
CA ASP A 39 5.90 -5.58 13.07
C ASP A 39 5.06 -5.01 11.91
N ILE A 40 4.69 -3.74 12.02
CA ILE A 40 3.77 -3.08 11.10
C ILE A 40 4.42 -2.93 9.73
N ILE A 41 3.72 -3.37 8.69
CA ILE A 41 4.09 -3.11 7.28
C ILE A 41 4.03 -1.60 7.02
N GLU A 42 5.14 -1.02 6.57
CA GLU A 42 5.23 0.35 6.10
C GLU A 42 5.25 0.38 4.56
N CYS A 43 4.46 1.25 3.96
CA CYS A 43 4.39 1.41 2.52
C CYS A 43 4.05 2.83 2.08
N ASP A 44 4.26 3.12 0.81
CA ASP A 44 3.82 4.37 0.18
C ASP A 44 3.10 4.08 -1.13
N LEU A 45 2.07 4.87 -1.42
CA LEU A 45 1.48 4.89 -2.76
C LEU A 45 2.31 5.83 -3.63
N SER A 46 2.62 5.47 -4.86
CA SER A 46 3.28 6.39 -5.81
C SER A 46 2.75 6.21 -7.23
N VAL A 47 2.93 7.23 -8.06
CA VAL A 47 2.65 7.16 -9.50
C VAL A 47 3.98 7.03 -10.22
N VAL A 48 4.12 6.00 -11.04
CA VAL A 48 5.35 5.73 -11.81
C VAL A 48 5.06 5.78 -13.30
N ASP A 49 6.04 6.26 -14.07
CA ASP A 49 6.03 6.24 -15.53
C ASP A 49 6.59 4.90 -16.03
N LEU A 50 5.82 4.18 -16.86
CA LEU A 50 6.24 2.91 -17.43
C LEU A 50 7.33 3.08 -18.50
N ASP A 51 7.42 4.25 -19.15
CA ASP A 51 8.48 4.54 -20.13
C ASP A 51 9.85 4.72 -19.46
N ALA A 52 9.88 4.95 -18.14
CA ALA A 52 11.09 4.94 -17.32
C ALA A 52 11.57 3.52 -16.95
N HIS A 53 10.87 2.46 -17.40
CA HIS A 53 11.17 1.06 -17.12
C HIS A 53 11.35 0.74 -15.62
N PRO A 54 10.38 1.10 -14.76
CA PRO A 54 10.50 0.88 -13.32
C PRO A 54 10.50 -0.61 -12.99
N HIS A 55 11.25 -0.99 -11.96
CA HIS A 55 11.25 -2.35 -11.42
C HIS A 55 10.14 -2.49 -10.38
N PHE A 56 9.25 -3.46 -10.58
CA PHE A 56 8.23 -3.83 -9.62
C PHE A 56 7.90 -5.31 -9.76
N ALA A 57 7.45 -5.91 -8.67
CA ALA A 57 6.85 -7.24 -8.69
C ALA A 57 5.33 -7.11 -8.73
N ALA A 58 4.68 -7.92 -9.57
CA ALA A 58 3.23 -8.03 -9.53
C ALA A 58 2.84 -8.98 -8.40
N LEU A 59 1.96 -8.52 -7.51
CA LEU A 59 1.38 -9.35 -6.47
C LEU A 59 0.14 -10.06 -7.02
N SER A 60 0.14 -11.39 -6.99
CA SER A 60 -1.01 -12.21 -7.36
C SER A 60 -1.48 -12.98 -6.14
N TYR A 61 -2.68 -12.66 -5.65
CA TYR A 61 -3.32 -13.37 -4.55
C TYR A 61 -4.80 -13.60 -4.85
N VAL A 62 -5.36 -14.64 -4.25
CA VAL A 62 -6.79 -14.92 -4.31
C VAL A 62 -7.45 -14.17 -3.17
N TRP A 63 -8.53 -13.43 -3.46
CA TRP A 63 -9.40 -12.91 -2.42
C TRP A 63 -10.01 -14.11 -1.70
N GLY A 64 -9.47 -14.43 -0.52
CA GLY A 64 -9.93 -15.53 0.32
C GLY A 64 -11.35 -15.30 0.85
N PRO A 65 -11.85 -16.20 1.72
CA PRO A 65 -13.10 -15.98 2.41
C PRO A 65 -13.08 -14.65 3.17
N PHE A 66 -14.25 -14.09 3.43
CA PHE A 66 -14.38 -12.85 4.19
C PHE A 66 -13.66 -12.98 5.53
N ALA A 67 -12.58 -12.21 5.70
CA ALA A 67 -11.80 -12.22 6.92
C ALA A 67 -12.48 -11.33 7.98
N THR A 68 -12.56 -11.83 9.21
CA THR A 68 -13.06 -11.06 10.37
C THR A 68 -11.94 -10.32 11.10
N GLY A 69 -10.69 -10.74 10.89
CA GLY A 69 -9.49 -10.09 11.44
C GLY A 69 -9.11 -8.83 10.68
N SER A 70 -8.55 -7.86 11.40
CA SER A 70 -7.99 -6.64 10.84
C SER A 70 -6.59 -6.38 11.37
N HIS A 71 -5.73 -5.87 10.48
CA HIS A 71 -4.34 -5.50 10.77
C HIS A 71 -4.13 -4.01 10.52
N GLN A 72 -3.13 -3.45 11.18
CA GLN A 72 -2.69 -2.08 10.91
C GLN A 72 -1.50 -2.11 9.96
N LEU A 73 -1.51 -1.22 8.98
CA LEU A 73 -0.34 -0.87 8.18
C LEU A 73 -0.09 0.64 8.24
N LEU A 74 1.12 1.07 7.95
CA LEU A 74 1.48 2.49 7.87
C LEU A 74 1.67 2.86 6.39
N CYS A 75 0.73 3.60 5.82
CA CYS A 75 0.77 4.02 4.40
C CYS A 75 0.87 5.55 4.28
N ASP A 76 1.86 6.06 3.55
CA ASP A 76 2.15 7.49 3.47
C ASP A 76 2.26 8.14 4.87
N GLY A 77 2.73 7.40 5.88
CA GLY A 77 2.79 7.84 7.28
C GLY A 77 1.45 7.92 8.01
N VAL A 78 0.40 7.26 7.50
CA VAL A 78 -0.93 7.18 8.12
C VAL A 78 -1.31 5.73 8.42
N HIS A 79 -1.82 5.47 9.63
CA HIS A 79 -2.29 4.15 10.01
C HIS A 79 -3.58 3.75 9.29
N LEU A 80 -3.52 2.68 8.49
CA LEU A 80 -4.64 2.10 7.78
C LEU A 80 -5.01 0.74 8.36
N THR A 81 -6.31 0.51 8.51
CA THR A 81 -6.84 -0.81 8.83
C THR A 81 -7.09 -1.60 7.55
N VAL A 82 -6.48 -2.78 7.43
CA VAL A 82 -6.72 -3.72 6.34
C VAL A 82 -7.26 -5.05 6.87
N THR A 83 -7.87 -5.82 6.00
CA THR A 83 -8.32 -7.19 6.30
C THR A 83 -7.16 -8.18 6.29
N GLU A 84 -7.31 -9.31 6.98
CA GLU A 84 -6.32 -10.42 7.00
C GLU A 84 -5.77 -10.77 5.62
N ASN A 85 -6.65 -10.99 4.65
CA ASN A 85 -6.24 -11.41 3.30
C ASN A 85 -5.37 -10.36 2.59
N CYS A 86 -5.56 -9.06 2.86
CA CYS A 86 -4.69 -8.02 2.31
C CYS A 86 -3.36 -8.00 3.06
N HIS A 87 -3.37 -8.20 4.37
CA HIS A 87 -2.14 -8.27 5.17
C HIS A 87 -1.28 -9.46 4.76
N SER A 88 -1.86 -10.67 4.66
CA SER A 88 -1.11 -11.87 4.28
C SER A 88 -0.57 -11.86 2.85
N ALA A 89 -1.14 -11.01 1.98
CA ALA A 89 -0.68 -10.90 0.60
C ALA A 89 0.53 -9.95 0.46
N LEU A 90 0.70 -9.00 1.38
CA LEU A 90 1.80 -8.04 1.40
C LEU A 90 3.02 -8.64 2.10
#